data_AF-A0A5Q3L3X3-F1
#
_entry.id   AF-A0A5Q3L3X3-F1
#
_cell.length_a   1.000
_cell.length_b   1.000
_cell.length_c   1.000
_cell.angle_alpha   90.00
_cell.angle_beta   90.00
_cell.angle_gamma   90.00
#
_symmetry.space_group_name_H-M   'P 1'
#
loop_
_entity.id
_entity.type
_entity.pdbx_description
1 polymer ?
#
loop_
_entity_poly.entity_id
_entity_poly.type
_entity_poly.pdbx_seq_one_letter_code
_entity_poly.pdbx_strand_id
1 'polypeptide(L)'
;MSLKFSQEKNMAPEIILHSGRITTQDAKRPEVSALAVTHGRVQAIGSDDEILALASEKTRKIDLENRRVIPGLNDSHLHVIRAGLFSNLELRWDGTPTLSQALKQLKEQARWWNGHARSRRLHVAWGSFATLYAWQPLVFGGRKKAGLTNGVRSNVLPFPLMRGSPGFRS
;
A
#
# COMPACT_ATOMS: atom_id res chain seq x y z
N MET A 1 40.04 6.57 4.45
CA MET A 1 39.18 7.77 4.45
C MET A 1 38.13 7.57 5.54
N SER A 2 38.41 8.05 6.76
CA SER A 2 37.56 7.82 7.93
C SER A 2 36.49 8.91 7.97
N LEU A 3 35.24 8.52 7.72
CA LEU A 3 34.09 9.40 7.92
C LEU A 3 33.94 9.63 9.42
N LYS A 4 34.47 10.76 9.90
CA LYS A 4 34.17 11.27 11.23
C LYS A 4 32.69 11.68 11.22
N PHE A 5 31.83 10.87 11.83
CA PHE A 5 30.54 11.36 12.30
C PHE A 5 30.84 12.38 13.40
N SER A 6 31.01 13.64 13.00
CA SER A 6 31.03 14.75 13.95
C SER A 6 29.73 14.67 14.75
N GLN A 7 29.88 14.47 16.06
CA GLN A 7 28.77 14.43 16.98
C GLN A 7 27.85 15.64 16.76
N GLU A 8 26.60 15.42 16.33
CA GLU A 8 25.50 16.40 16.30
C GLU A 8 25.08 16.88 17.72
N LYS A 9 25.99 16.79 18.69
CA LYS A 9 25.77 17.14 20.09
C LYS A 9 25.81 18.65 20.33
N ASN A 10 26.23 19.44 19.35
CA ASN A 10 26.45 20.89 19.47
C ASN A 10 25.41 21.76 18.77
N MET A 11 24.41 21.19 18.10
CA MET A 11 23.29 21.99 17.57
C MET A 11 22.21 22.12 18.65
N ALA A 12 21.70 23.34 18.84
CA ALA A 12 20.56 23.54 19.73
C ALA A 12 19.34 22.79 19.17
N PRO A 13 18.52 22.16 20.04
CA PRO A 13 17.35 21.43 19.60
C PRO A 13 16.29 22.36 18.99
N GLU A 14 15.53 21.82 18.04
CA GLU A 14 14.40 22.52 17.43
C GLU A 14 13.20 22.53 18.40
N ILE A 15 12.98 21.42 19.10
CA ILE A 15 11.88 21.23 20.04
C ILE A 15 12.40 20.61 21.34
N ILE A 16 11.97 21.14 22.48
CA ILE A 16 12.09 20.50 23.79
C ILE A 16 10.69 20.27 24.34
N LEU A 17 10.40 19.03 24.73
CA LEU A 17 9.26 18.69 25.57
C LEU A 17 9.77 18.59 27.02
N HIS A 18 9.12 19.23 27.98
CA HIS A 18 9.53 19.20 29.38
C HIS A 18 8.33 19.07 30.32
N SER A 19 8.60 18.79 31.60
CA SER A 19 7.59 18.71 32.66
C SER A 19 6.51 17.67 32.37
N GLY A 20 6.92 16.53 31.78
CA GLY A 20 6.02 15.43 31.46
C GLY A 20 6.47 14.08 32.01
N ARG A 21 5.77 13.03 31.60
CA ARG A 21 6.13 11.63 31.89
C ARG A 21 6.37 10.90 30.59
N ILE A 22 7.63 10.78 30.19
CA ILE A 22 8.01 10.32 28.85
C ILE A 22 8.54 8.88 28.93
N THR A 23 7.86 7.94 28.26
CA THR A 23 8.32 6.54 28.15
C THR A 23 9.36 6.41 27.04
N THR A 24 10.52 5.83 27.35
CA THR A 24 11.66 5.76 26.41
C THR A 24 11.83 4.41 25.72
N GLN A 25 11.20 3.35 26.25
CA GLN A 25 11.49 1.93 25.94
C GLN A 25 12.94 1.49 26.22
N ASP A 26 13.75 2.30 26.89
CA ASP A 26 15.06 1.90 27.41
C ASP A 26 14.91 1.27 28.80
N ALA A 27 15.29 0.00 28.96
CA ALA A 27 15.22 -0.72 30.23
C ALA A 27 16.02 -0.04 31.36
N LYS A 28 17.12 0.67 31.04
CA LYS A 28 17.94 1.35 32.04
C LYS A 28 17.34 2.68 32.48
N ARG A 29 16.53 3.30 31.62
CA ARG A 29 15.93 4.61 31.88
C ARG A 29 14.52 4.67 31.26
N PRO A 30 13.55 3.93 31.82
CA PRO A 30 12.25 3.69 31.18
C PRO A 30 11.34 4.93 31.16
N GLU A 31 11.54 5.86 32.09
CA GLU A 31 10.79 7.11 32.21
C GLU A 31 11.75 8.29 32.40
N VAL A 32 11.47 9.42 31.75
CA VAL A 32 12.19 10.70 31.87
C VAL A 32 11.19 11.86 31.89
N SER A 33 11.62 13.05 32.31
CA SER A 33 10.73 14.23 32.37
C SER A 33 10.81 15.12 31.14
N ALA A 34 11.96 15.11 30.44
CA ALA A 34 12.20 15.94 29.26
C ALA A 34 12.91 15.20 28.11
N LEU A 35 12.66 15.72 26.89
CA LEU A 35 13.12 15.19 25.61
C LEU A 35 13.44 16.34 24.65
N ALA A 36 14.61 16.30 24.02
CA ALA A 36 15.02 17.21 22.96
C ALA A 36 14.97 16.52 21.59
N VAL A 37 14.47 17.24 20.58
CA VAL A 37 14.33 16.75 19.20
C VAL A 37 14.98 17.72 18.22
N THR A 38 15.75 17.16 17.29
CA THR A 38 16.41 17.88 16.19
C THR A 38 16.22 17.09 14.91
N HIS A 39 15.72 17.73 13.85
CA HIS A 39 15.52 17.09 12.53
C HIS A 39 14.70 15.79 12.61
N GLY A 40 13.67 15.78 13.46
CA GLY A 40 12.81 14.61 13.68
C GLY A 40 13.46 13.45 14.44
N ARG A 41 14.68 13.63 14.97
CA ARG A 41 15.37 12.63 15.79
C ARG A 41 15.47 13.07 17.23
N VAL A 42 15.41 12.11 18.15
CA VAL A 42 15.69 12.33 19.57
C VAL A 42 17.17 12.66 19.73
N GLN A 43 17.47 13.89 20.16
CA GLN A 43 18.84 14.35 20.39
C GLN A 43 19.30 13.99 21.81
N ALA A 44 18.46 14.23 22.82
CA ALA A 44 18.76 13.98 24.22
C ALA A 44 17.49 13.72 25.03
N ILE A 45 17.63 12.96 26.12
CA ILE A 45 16.56 12.65 27.09
C ILE A 45 17.12 12.75 28.51
N GLY A 46 16.34 13.24 29.46
CA GLY A 46 16.84 13.50 30.81
C GLY A 46 15.84 14.19 31.73
N SER A 47 16.37 14.85 32.76
CA SER A 47 15.57 15.74 33.61
C SER A 47 15.23 17.04 32.88
N ASP A 48 14.25 17.79 33.41
CA ASP A 48 13.85 19.09 32.87
C ASP A 48 15.05 20.04 32.81
N ASP A 49 15.82 20.13 33.89
CA ASP A 49 16.98 21.02 33.98
C ASP A 49 18.08 20.66 32.96
N GLU A 50 18.40 19.38 32.83
CA GLU A 50 19.43 18.88 31.89
C GLU A 50 19.08 19.23 30.44
N ILE A 51 17.81 19.07 30.07
CA ILE A 51 17.37 19.24 28.69
C ILE A 51 17.07 20.71 28.38
N LEU A 52 16.48 21.46 29.31
CA LEU A 52 16.23 22.89 29.14
C LEU A 52 17.53 23.69 29.02
N ALA A 53 18.62 23.24 29.63
CA ALA A 53 19.95 23.84 29.47
C ALA A 53 20.49 23.78 28.03
N LEU A 54 19.98 22.86 27.20
CA LEU A 54 20.36 22.75 25.78
C LEU A 54 19.64 23.79 24.91
N ALA A 55 18.60 24.46 25.41
CA ALA A 55 17.78 25.35 24.63
C ALA A 55 18.55 26.59 24.14
N SER A 56 18.26 27.02 22.91
CA SER A 56 18.62 28.32 22.38
C SER A 56 17.40 29.22 22.22
N GLU A 57 17.59 30.47 21.82
CA GLU A 57 16.50 31.40 21.48
C GLU A 57 15.56 30.86 20.38
N LYS A 58 16.05 29.97 19.51
CA LYS A 58 15.28 29.38 18.42
C LYS A 58 14.56 28.08 18.81
N THR A 59 14.86 27.54 20.00
CA THR A 59 14.30 26.27 20.46
C THR A 59 12.86 26.47 20.92
N ARG A 60 11.94 25.71 20.32
CA ARG A 60 10.54 25.68 20.77
C ARG A 60 10.42 24.81 22.02
N LYS A 61 10.09 25.43 23.14
CA LYS A 61 9.82 24.74 24.40
C LYS A 61 8.33 24.43 24.51
N ILE A 62 7.98 23.20 24.86
CA ILE A 62 6.61 22.73 25.03
C ILE A 62 6.49 22.16 26.44
N ASP A 63 5.74 22.86 27.28
CA ASP A 63 5.37 22.36 28.60
C ASP A 63 4.28 21.29 28.45
N LEU A 64 4.56 20.09 28.97
CA LEU A 64 3.66 18.97 28.91
C LEU A 64 2.61 18.99 30.02
N GLU A 65 2.73 19.84 31.04
CA GLU A 65 1.78 19.95 32.16
C GLU A 65 1.52 18.58 32.83
N ASN A 66 2.59 17.83 33.08
CA ASN A 66 2.59 16.47 33.63
C ASN A 66 1.86 15.42 32.76
N ARG A 67 1.58 15.71 31.48
CA ARG A 67 1.01 14.74 30.52
C ARG A 67 2.04 13.68 30.12
N ARG A 68 1.53 12.54 29.65
CA ARG A 68 2.32 11.39 29.22
C ARG A 68 2.68 11.45 27.74
N VAL A 69 3.94 11.20 27.44
CA VAL A 69 4.44 10.95 26.08
C VAL A 69 4.83 9.48 25.98
N ILE A 70 4.36 8.81 24.93
CA ILE A 70 4.75 7.45 24.58
C ILE A 70 5.34 7.44 23.17
N PRO A 71 6.18 6.45 22.83
CA PRO A 71 6.58 6.26 21.45
C PRO A 71 5.34 6.06 20.57
N GLY A 72 5.42 6.58 19.33
CA GLY A 72 4.35 6.38 18.36
C GLY A 72 4.06 4.90 18.18
N LEU A 73 2.76 4.57 18.03
CA LEU A 73 2.35 3.20 17.77
C LEU A 73 2.86 2.76 16.39
N ASN A 74 3.48 1.59 16.35
CA ASN A 74 3.93 0.96 15.12
C ASN A 74 3.05 -0.26 14.83
N ASP A 75 2.26 -0.20 13.76
CA ASP A 75 1.50 -1.33 13.26
C ASP A 75 2.35 -2.09 12.23
N SER A 76 2.80 -3.28 12.61
CA SER A 76 3.68 -4.11 11.79
C SER A 76 2.96 -4.82 10.65
N HIS A 77 1.63 -4.89 10.69
CA HIS A 77 0.87 -5.62 9.68
C HIS A 77 -0.56 -5.10 9.58
N LEU A 78 -0.74 -4.15 8.65
CA LEU A 78 -2.04 -3.55 8.36
C LEU A 78 -2.38 -3.65 6.86
N HIS A 79 -3.59 -4.14 6.56
CA HIS A 79 -4.11 -4.17 5.19
C HIS A 79 -4.82 -2.86 4.83
N VAL A 80 -4.06 -1.78 4.63
CA VAL A 80 -4.60 -0.41 4.45
C VAL A 80 -5.57 -0.35 3.28
N ILE A 81 -5.19 -0.97 2.15
CA ILE A 81 -5.99 -1.02 0.93
C ILE A 81 -7.34 -1.69 1.19
N ARG A 82 -7.36 -2.75 2.01
CA ARG A 82 -8.61 -3.42 2.35
C ARG A 82 -9.50 -2.57 3.24
N ALA A 83 -8.93 -1.97 4.27
CA ALA A 83 -9.65 -1.06 5.16
C ALA A 83 -10.23 0.14 4.39
N GLY A 84 -9.49 0.70 3.42
CA GLY A 84 -9.97 1.86 2.65
C GLY A 84 -11.00 1.51 1.57
N LEU A 85 -10.73 0.49 0.74
CA LEU A 85 -11.57 0.16 -0.41
C LEU A 85 -12.74 -0.75 -0.07
N PHE A 86 -12.53 -1.75 0.80
CA PHE A 86 -13.51 -2.81 1.01
C PHE A 86 -14.38 -2.58 2.25
N SER A 87 -13.98 -1.76 3.23
CA SER A 87 -14.84 -1.50 4.39
C SER A 87 -16.18 -0.86 4.02
N ASN A 88 -16.25 -0.12 2.90
CA ASN A 88 -17.51 0.47 2.39
C ASN A 88 -18.26 -0.45 1.42
N LEU A 89 -17.65 -1.55 0.97
CA LEU A 89 -18.21 -2.48 -0.02
C LEU A 89 -18.61 -3.83 0.59
N GLU A 90 -18.07 -4.16 1.76
CA GLU A 90 -18.43 -5.33 2.54
C GLU A 90 -19.80 -5.12 3.21
N LEU A 91 -20.66 -6.12 3.10
CA LEU A 91 -21.93 -6.13 3.83
C LEU A 91 -21.63 -6.35 5.32
N ARG A 92 -21.93 -5.36 6.15
CA ARG A 92 -21.74 -5.45 7.61
C ARG A 92 -23.02 -5.88 8.30
N TRP A 93 -22.93 -6.93 9.11
CA TRP A 93 -24.04 -7.42 9.93
C TRP A 93 -23.88 -7.10 11.42
N ASP A 94 -22.92 -6.25 11.77
CA ASP A 94 -22.79 -5.75 13.14
C ASP A 94 -24.12 -5.10 13.57
N GLY A 95 -24.66 -5.53 14.71
CA GLY A 95 -25.96 -5.04 15.18
C GLY A 95 -27.18 -5.56 14.39
N THR A 96 -27.04 -6.65 13.61
CA THR A 96 -28.17 -7.34 12.96
C THR A 96 -28.63 -8.54 13.81
N PRO A 97 -29.67 -8.39 14.66
CA PRO A 97 -30.01 -9.39 15.67
C PRO A 97 -30.76 -10.61 15.12
N THR A 98 -31.24 -10.57 13.87
CA THR A 98 -32.08 -11.64 13.33
C THR A 98 -31.63 -12.10 11.95
N LEU A 99 -31.79 -13.39 11.68
CA LEU A 99 -31.51 -14.00 10.39
C LEU A 99 -32.32 -13.37 9.25
N SER A 100 -33.60 -13.06 9.50
CA SER A 100 -34.49 -12.42 8.51
C SER A 100 -33.94 -11.07 8.05
N GLN A 101 -33.43 -10.26 8.98
CA GLN A 101 -32.79 -8.98 8.67
C GLN A 101 -31.48 -9.17 7.91
N ALA A 102 -30.64 -10.12 8.30
CA ALA A 102 -29.38 -10.42 7.60
C ALA A 102 -29.63 -10.84 6.14
N LEU A 103 -30.61 -11.73 5.91
CA LEU A 103 -31.00 -12.18 4.58
C LEU A 103 -31.62 -11.07 3.74
N LYS A 104 -32.41 -10.18 4.34
CA LYS A 104 -32.94 -8.99 3.65
C LYS A 104 -31.80 -8.08 3.17
N GLN A 105 -30.85 -7.77 4.05
CA GLN A 105 -29.68 -6.94 3.71
C GLN A 105 -28.83 -7.57 2.60
N LEU A 106 -28.60 -8.89 2.65
CA LEU A 106 -27.89 -9.61 1.59
C LEU A 106 -28.61 -9.52 0.25
N LYS A 107 -29.93 -9.69 0.26
CA LYS A 107 -30.76 -9.58 -0.95
C LYS A 107 -30.71 -8.18 -1.55
N GLU A 108 -30.72 -7.14 -0.72
CA GLU A 108 -30.60 -5.74 -1.15
C GLU A 108 -29.23 -5.46 -1.77
N GLN A 109 -28.14 -5.89 -1.12
CA GLN A 109 -26.78 -5.75 -1.64
C GLN A 109 -26.59 -6.49 -2.98
N ALA A 110 -27.10 -7.71 -3.09
CA ALA A 110 -27.03 -8.49 -4.33
C ALA A 110 -27.82 -7.84 -5.48
N ARG A 111 -28.98 -7.24 -5.19
CA ARG A 111 -29.77 -6.49 -6.17
C ARG A 111 -29.03 -5.23 -6.66
N TRP A 112 -28.43 -4.49 -5.73
CA TRP A 112 -27.65 -3.31 -6.05
C TRP A 112 -26.49 -3.63 -6.99
N TRP A 113 -25.75 -4.71 -6.72
CA TRP A 113 -24.66 -5.18 -7.56
C TRP A 113 -25.12 -5.56 -8.97
N ASN A 114 -26.23 -6.30 -9.08
CA ASN A 114 -26.79 -6.71 -10.37
C ASN A 114 -27.30 -5.53 -11.22
N GLY A 115 -27.74 -4.44 -10.59
CA GLY A 115 -28.09 -3.19 -11.29
C GLY A 115 -26.86 -2.43 -11.79
N HIS A 116 -25.81 -2.34 -10.97
CA HIS A 116 -24.56 -1.64 -11.31
C HIS A 116 -23.70 -2.38 -12.35
N ALA A 117 -23.64 -3.71 -12.31
CA ALA A 117 -22.92 -4.52 -13.29
C ALA A 117 -23.54 -4.43 -14.70
N ARG A 118 -24.87 -4.22 -14.80
CA ARG A 118 -25.56 -4.05 -16.07
C ARG A 118 -25.34 -2.67 -16.71
N SER A 119 -25.08 -1.62 -15.91
CA SER A 119 -24.85 -0.26 -16.41
C SER A 119 -23.39 0.02 -16.78
N ARG A 120 -22.44 -0.82 -16.36
CA ARG A 120 -21.01 -0.73 -16.72
C ARG A 120 -20.50 -2.00 -17.41
N ARG A 121 -20.99 -2.27 -18.62
CA ARG A 121 -20.33 -3.21 -19.53
C ARG A 121 -19.09 -2.53 -20.12
N LEU A 122 -18.03 -2.37 -19.32
CA LEU A 122 -16.71 -1.99 -19.83
C LEU A 122 -16.21 -3.15 -20.71
N HIS A 123 -16.10 -2.91 -22.01
CA HIS A 123 -15.33 -3.76 -22.92
C HIS A 123 -13.85 -3.68 -22.53
N VAL A 124 -13.43 -4.51 -21.58
CA VAL A 124 -12.00 -4.73 -21.32
C VAL A 124 -11.60 -5.91 -22.19
N ALA A 125 -11.04 -5.60 -23.36
CA ALA A 125 -10.45 -6.59 -24.27
C ALA A 125 -9.19 -7.18 -23.61
N TRP A 126 -9.34 -8.35 -23.00
CA TRP A 126 -8.24 -9.24 -22.62
C TRP A 126 -7.62 -9.86 -23.89
N GLY A 127 -6.85 -9.09 -24.67
CA GLY A 127 -6.34 -9.61 -25.95
C GLY A 127 -5.27 -8.82 -26.69
N SER A 128 -4.57 -7.87 -26.06
CA SER A 128 -3.59 -7.03 -26.80
C SER A 128 -2.17 -6.99 -26.22
N PHE A 129 -1.83 -7.87 -25.28
CA PHE A 129 -0.47 -7.91 -24.70
C PHE A 129 0.52 -8.86 -25.41
N ALA A 130 0.12 -9.60 -26.45
CA ALA A 130 0.94 -10.66 -27.03
C ALA A 130 1.79 -10.28 -28.26
N THR A 131 1.89 -9.01 -28.68
CA THR A 131 2.49 -8.66 -29.99
C THR A 131 3.71 -7.74 -29.97
N LEU A 132 4.36 -7.53 -28.82
CA LEU A 132 5.51 -6.60 -28.75
C LEU A 132 6.90 -7.23 -28.51
N TYR A 133 7.03 -8.56 -28.56
CA TYR A 133 8.35 -9.21 -28.55
C TYR A 133 8.48 -10.27 -29.66
N ALA A 134 8.33 -9.84 -30.91
CA ALA A 134 8.77 -10.61 -32.07
C ALA A 134 10.18 -10.15 -32.47
N TRP A 135 11.18 -10.88 -31.97
CA TRP A 135 12.45 -11.25 -32.63
C TRP A 135 13.17 -10.21 -33.54
N GLN A 136 14.30 -9.68 -33.06
CA GLN A 136 15.37 -9.11 -33.89
C GLN A 136 16.20 -10.24 -34.54
N PRO A 137 16.55 -10.18 -35.84
CA PRO A 137 17.49 -11.12 -36.44
C PRO A 137 18.93 -10.65 -36.20
N LEU A 138 19.69 -11.42 -35.40
CA LEU A 138 21.14 -11.33 -35.35
C LEU A 138 21.75 -12.13 -36.51
N VAL A 139 22.49 -11.40 -37.35
CA VAL A 139 23.33 -11.90 -38.43
C VAL A 139 24.54 -12.61 -37.83
N PHE A 140 24.74 -13.91 -38.11
CA PHE A 140 26.06 -14.51 -38.30
C PHE A 140 25.94 -15.75 -39.19
N GLY A 141 26.81 -15.81 -40.21
CA GLY A 141 26.78 -16.83 -41.27
C GLY A 141 27.51 -18.14 -40.91
N GLY A 142 27.21 -19.20 -41.67
CA GLY A 142 27.92 -20.48 -41.57
C GLY A 142 27.27 -21.66 -42.30
N ARG A 143 27.57 -21.77 -43.60
CA ARG A 143 27.52 -22.93 -44.54
C ARG A 143 26.98 -24.34 -44.12
N LYS A 144 26.11 -24.83 -45.02
CA LYS A 144 26.02 -26.15 -45.73
C LYS A 144 25.18 -27.35 -45.18
N LYS A 145 24.08 -27.59 -45.93
CA LYS A 145 23.51 -28.82 -46.54
C LYS A 145 23.33 -30.14 -45.74
N ALA A 146 22.08 -30.59 -45.68
CA ALA A 146 21.48 -31.87 -46.17
C ALA A 146 20.14 -32.05 -45.41
N GLY A 147 18.95 -32.19 -46.00
CA GLY A 147 18.55 -33.12 -47.05
C GLY A 147 18.06 -34.41 -46.40
N LEU A 148 16.76 -34.51 -46.07
CA LEU A 148 15.98 -35.75 -46.00
C LEU A 148 14.48 -35.45 -45.78
N THR A 149 13.69 -36.14 -46.59
CA THR A 149 12.25 -35.98 -46.83
C THR A 149 11.41 -36.91 -45.95
N ASN A 150 10.09 -36.81 -46.14
CA ASN A 150 8.97 -37.70 -45.74
C ASN A 150 8.21 -37.09 -44.56
N GLY A 151 6.99 -36.56 -44.71
CA GLY A 151 5.89 -37.04 -45.54
C GLY A 151 4.78 -37.53 -44.59
N VAL A 152 3.55 -37.03 -44.82
CA VAL A 152 2.23 -37.61 -44.46
C VAL A 152 1.28 -36.61 -43.75
N ARG A 153 0.45 -36.05 -44.63
CA ARG A 153 -1.01 -35.87 -44.60
C ARG A 153 -1.69 -34.99 -43.53
N SER A 154 -2.26 -33.92 -44.10
CA SER A 154 -3.43 -33.14 -43.70
C SER A 154 -4.63 -33.96 -43.22
N ASN A 155 -5.30 -33.48 -42.19
CA ASN A 155 -6.75 -33.61 -42.05
C ASN A 155 -7.34 -32.25 -41.67
N VAL A 156 -7.97 -31.62 -42.65
CA VAL A 156 -8.85 -30.47 -42.53
C VAL A 156 -10.25 -31.03 -42.28
N LEU A 157 -10.95 -30.52 -41.26
CA LEU A 157 -12.40 -30.66 -41.14
C LEU A 157 -13.05 -29.29 -40.92
N PRO A 158 -14.29 -29.10 -41.40
CA PRO A 158 -14.68 -27.88 -42.10
C PRO A 158 -15.45 -26.87 -41.24
N PHE A 159 -15.32 -25.60 -41.64
CA PHE A 159 -16.20 -24.48 -41.28
C PHE A 159 -17.62 -24.69 -41.86
N PRO A 160 -18.69 -24.40 -41.11
CA PRO A 160 -19.99 -24.11 -41.71
C PRO A 160 -20.16 -22.61 -41.96
N LEU A 161 -20.49 -22.27 -43.21
CA LEU A 161 -20.87 -20.93 -43.68
C LEU A 161 -22.40 -20.73 -43.60
N MET A 162 -22.78 -19.64 -42.93
CA MET A 162 -23.90 -18.70 -43.17
C MET A 162 -25.34 -19.18 -43.46
N ARG A 163 -26.29 -18.57 -42.71
CA ARG A 163 -27.46 -17.74 -43.12
C ARG A 163 -28.42 -17.66 -41.92
N GLY A 164 -29.15 -16.59 -41.61
CA GLY A 164 -29.35 -15.26 -42.17
C GLY A 164 -30.21 -14.45 -41.17
N SER A 165 -30.11 -13.13 -41.23
CA SER A 165 -30.89 -12.19 -40.41
C SER A 165 -32.33 -12.03 -40.90
N PRO A 166 -33.27 -11.74 -39.99
CA PRO A 166 -34.28 -10.70 -40.19
C PRO A 166 -34.17 -9.70 -39.00
N GLY A 167 -34.14 -8.39 -39.18
CA GLY A 167 -35.05 -7.57 -39.97
C GLY A 167 -35.66 -6.56 -38.99
N PHE A 168 -35.10 -5.36 -38.94
CA PHE A 168 -35.55 -4.23 -38.13
C PHE A 168 -36.71 -3.53 -38.84
N ARG A 169 -37.85 -3.31 -38.16
CA ARG A 169 -38.81 -2.25 -38.49
C ARG A 169 -39.39 -1.65 -37.21
N SER A 170 -39.42 -0.31 -37.25
CA SER A 170 -40.20 0.69 -36.49
C SER A 170 -40.95 0.26 -35.24
#